data_AF-A7S858-F1
#
_entry.id   AF-A7S858-F1
#
_cell.length_a   1.000
_cell.length_b   1.000
_cell.length_c   1.000
_cell.angle_alpha   90.00
_cell.angle_beta   90.00
_cell.angle_gamma   90.00
#
_symmetry.space_group_name_H-M   'P 1'
#
loop_
_entity.id
_entity.type
_entity.pdbx_description
1 polymer ?
#
loop_
_entity_poly.entity_id
_entity_poly.type
_entity_poly.pdbx_seq_one_letter_code
_entity_poly.pdbx_strand_id
1 'polypeptide(L)'
;MDNIIRTLSETINTNAVSSTVGESTMGLNVVGNLSSRELSRGEVALLSKGLKFCPTPNELDVFALRKDINYFVRRIRLRDFFYDPDAVDADFSETPGFRKKSSWCPEKGREIAIEAYAKALEEKILSSTKQGKIYRNLTQDERRALKDLRYAKDIVIKEADKGSGVVVMD
;
A
#
# COMPACT_ATOMS: atom_id res chain seq x y z
N MET A 1 -45.94 -49.91 -23.08
CA MET A 1 -44.51 -49.55 -22.93
C MET A 1 -44.12 -48.48 -23.91
N ASP A 2 -44.09 -47.20 -23.60
CA ASP A 2 -45.10 -46.34 -22.97
C ASP A 2 -44.81 -44.95 -23.54
N ASN A 3 -45.86 -44.29 -24.04
CA ASN A 3 -45.84 -42.92 -24.52
C ASN A 3 -45.65 -41.96 -23.34
N ILE A 4 -44.40 -41.68 -22.95
CA ILE A 4 -44.06 -40.71 -21.90
C ILE A 4 -43.05 -39.68 -22.44
N ILE A 5 -43.30 -39.09 -23.61
CA ILE A 5 -42.65 -37.82 -23.98
C ILE A 5 -43.65 -36.96 -24.74
N ARG A 6 -44.67 -36.46 -24.04
CA ARG A 6 -45.21 -35.11 -24.32
C ARG A 6 -46.15 -34.65 -23.22
N THR A 7 -45.93 -33.40 -22.83
CA THR A 7 -46.87 -32.42 -22.26
C THR A 7 -46.86 -32.23 -20.73
N LEU A 8 -46.62 -30.96 -20.37
CA LEU A 8 -47.06 -30.20 -19.19
C LEU A 8 -46.10 -30.06 -18.00
N SER A 9 -45.31 -28.97 -18.06
CA SER A 9 -45.05 -28.01 -16.98
C SER A 9 -43.92 -27.08 -17.47
N GLU A 10 -44.13 -26.29 -18.52
CA GLU A 10 -44.52 -24.88 -18.39
C GLU A 10 -43.95 -24.15 -17.15
N THR A 11 -43.22 -23.07 -17.44
CA THR A 11 -42.89 -21.94 -16.57
C THR A 11 -41.60 -22.02 -15.73
N ILE A 12 -40.42 -21.93 -16.36
CA ILE A 12 -39.26 -21.30 -15.70
C ILE A 12 -39.35 -19.81 -16.03
N ASN A 13 -40.05 -19.09 -15.14
CA ASN A 13 -40.14 -17.64 -15.16
C ASN A 13 -38.78 -17.06 -14.78
N THR A 14 -38.23 -16.27 -15.68
CA THR A 14 -37.20 -15.26 -15.41
C THR A 14 -37.64 -14.37 -14.27
N ASN A 15 -36.93 -14.37 -13.15
CA ASN A 15 -36.88 -13.22 -12.27
C ASN A 15 -35.55 -13.17 -11.52
N ALA A 16 -34.98 -11.98 -11.57
CA ALA A 16 -33.75 -11.49 -10.96
C ALA A 16 -33.37 -12.19 -9.65
N VAL A 17 -32.23 -12.89 -9.67
CA VAL A 17 -31.49 -13.19 -8.44
C VAL A 17 -30.80 -11.89 -8.03
N SER A 18 -31.52 -11.09 -7.24
CA SER A 18 -30.90 -10.06 -6.43
C SER A 18 -30.00 -10.77 -5.43
N SER A 19 -28.69 -10.71 -5.66
CA SER A 19 -27.67 -11.32 -4.82
C SER A 19 -27.47 -10.52 -3.54
N THR A 20 -28.46 -10.52 -2.66
CA THR A 20 -28.26 -10.23 -1.24
C THR A 20 -27.72 -11.50 -0.58
N VAL A 21 -26.44 -11.81 -0.81
CA VAL A 21 -25.74 -12.83 -0.01
C VAL A 21 -25.21 -12.16 1.24
N GLY A 22 -26.05 -12.18 2.28
CA GLY A 22 -25.61 -12.08 3.66
C GLY A 22 -24.87 -13.35 4.02
N GLU A 23 -23.58 -13.44 3.67
CA GLU A 23 -22.64 -14.35 4.31
C GLU A 23 -21.82 -13.55 5.32
N SER A 24 -21.77 -14.05 6.54
CA SER A 24 -21.19 -13.44 7.74
C SER A 24 -19.78 -12.87 7.52
N THR A 25 -19.70 -11.58 7.23
CA THR A 25 -18.45 -10.82 7.07
C THR A 25 -17.94 -10.33 8.41
N MET A 26 -17.41 -11.23 9.24
CA MET A 26 -16.60 -10.83 10.38
C MET A 26 -15.31 -10.14 9.88
N GLY A 27 -15.37 -8.81 9.71
CA GLY A 27 -14.20 -7.94 9.45
C GLY A 27 -13.99 -7.46 8.01
N LEU A 28 -14.92 -7.68 7.06
CA LEU A 28 -14.80 -7.13 5.70
C LEU A 28 -15.56 -5.81 5.58
N ASN A 29 -14.92 -4.81 4.96
CA ASN A 29 -15.56 -3.52 4.71
C ASN A 29 -16.65 -3.66 3.64
N VAL A 30 -17.76 -2.95 3.85
CA VAL A 30 -18.85 -2.86 2.87
C VAL A 30 -18.36 -2.11 1.63
N VAL A 31 -18.59 -2.69 0.45
CA VAL A 31 -18.30 -2.05 -0.84
C VAL A 31 -19.62 -1.59 -1.46
N GLY A 32 -19.82 -0.28 -1.54
CA GLY A 32 -20.97 0.32 -2.21
C GLY A 32 -20.64 0.66 -3.66
N ASN A 33 -21.15 -0.12 -4.61
CA ASN A 33 -21.01 0.21 -6.03
C ASN A 33 -22.18 1.11 -6.48
N LEU A 34 -21.89 2.38 -6.71
CA LEU A 34 -22.81 3.37 -7.27
C LEU A 34 -22.51 3.67 -8.75
N SER A 35 -21.46 3.07 -9.31
CA SER A 35 -21.11 3.22 -10.72
C SER A 35 -21.95 2.28 -11.60
N SER A 36 -22.04 2.62 -12.88
CA SER A 36 -22.64 1.77 -13.92
C SER A 36 -21.79 0.53 -14.27
N ARG A 37 -20.53 0.47 -13.82
CA ARG A 37 -19.61 -0.65 -14.08
C ARG A 37 -19.85 -1.81 -13.11
N GLU A 38 -19.92 -3.01 -13.64
CA GLU A 38 -19.90 -4.22 -12.83
C GLU A 38 -18.51 -4.50 -12.25
N LEU A 39 -18.46 -4.75 -10.94
CA LEU A 39 -17.24 -5.16 -10.25
C LEU A 39 -17.15 -6.68 -10.22
N SER A 40 -16.01 -7.20 -10.66
CA SER A 40 -15.67 -8.61 -10.52
C SER A 40 -15.54 -9.01 -9.05
N ARG A 41 -15.69 -10.31 -8.77
CA ARG A 41 -15.49 -10.86 -7.42
C ARG A 41 -14.12 -10.52 -6.83
N GLY A 42 -13.07 -10.46 -7.67
CA GLY A 42 -11.72 -10.07 -7.25
C GLY A 42 -11.61 -8.60 -6.86
N GLU A 43 -12.30 -7.71 -7.58
CA GLU A 43 -12.37 -6.27 -7.25
C GLU A 43 -13.12 -6.05 -5.94
N VAL A 44 -14.28 -6.70 -5.76
CA VAL A 44 -15.03 -6.62 -4.50
C VAL A 44 -14.20 -7.14 -3.33
N ALA A 45 -13.59 -8.33 -3.46
CA ALA A 45 -12.75 -8.91 -2.41
C ALA A 45 -11.55 -8.04 -2.04
N LEU A 46 -10.91 -7.40 -3.04
CA LEU A 46 -9.81 -6.47 -2.82
C LEU A 46 -10.29 -5.20 -2.10
N LEU A 47 -11.36 -4.57 -2.59
CA LEU A 47 -11.90 -3.33 -2.01
C LEU A 47 -12.45 -3.55 -0.59
N SER A 48 -12.99 -4.74 -0.30
CA SER A 48 -13.42 -5.12 1.05
C SER A 48 -12.27 -5.19 2.07
N LYS A 49 -11.00 -5.22 1.64
CA LYS A 49 -9.85 -5.06 2.57
C LYS A 49 -9.68 -3.62 3.06
N GLY A 50 -10.32 -2.65 2.39
CA GLY A 50 -10.28 -1.22 2.72
C GLY A 50 -9.14 -0.45 2.05
N LEU A 51 -9.29 0.88 1.92
CA LEU A 51 -8.31 1.74 1.23
C LEU A 51 -7.01 1.96 2.01
N LYS A 52 -6.99 1.62 3.31
CA LYS A 52 -5.79 1.62 4.15
C LYS A 52 -5.03 0.29 4.12
N PHE A 53 -5.54 -0.72 3.41
CA PHE A 53 -4.84 -1.98 3.22
C PHE A 53 -3.53 -1.75 2.45
N CYS A 54 -2.45 -2.35 2.93
CA CYS A 54 -1.13 -2.25 2.31
C CYS A 54 -0.74 -3.59 1.66
N PRO A 55 -0.81 -3.72 0.32
CA PRO A 55 -0.36 -4.92 -0.37
C PRO A 55 1.14 -5.17 -0.11
N THR A 56 1.51 -6.41 0.19
CA THR A 56 2.92 -6.79 0.29
C THR A 56 3.58 -6.61 -1.09
N PRO A 57 4.63 -5.78 -1.22
CA PRO A 57 5.36 -5.65 -2.47
C PRO A 57 5.93 -6.99 -2.94
N ASN A 58 6.00 -7.20 -4.25
CA ASN A 58 6.57 -8.42 -4.81
C ASN A 58 8.07 -8.52 -4.57
N GLU A 59 8.74 -7.37 -4.61
CA GLU A 59 10.19 -7.24 -4.51
C GLU A 59 10.51 -6.01 -3.66
N LEU A 60 11.68 -6.05 -3.03
CA LEU A 60 12.22 -4.92 -2.31
C LEU A 60 12.82 -3.92 -3.30
N ASP A 61 12.44 -2.64 -3.18
CA ASP A 61 13.09 -1.57 -3.91
C ASP A 61 14.47 -1.27 -3.29
N VAL A 62 15.50 -1.90 -3.85
CA VAL A 62 16.89 -1.76 -3.40
C VAL A 62 17.38 -0.32 -3.58
N PHE A 63 16.87 0.41 -4.59
CA PHE A 63 17.26 1.80 -4.82
C PHE A 63 16.70 2.71 -3.73
N ALA A 64 15.40 2.60 -3.42
CA ALA A 64 14.79 3.32 -2.31
C ALA A 64 15.48 3.00 -0.99
N LEU A 65 15.77 1.71 -0.74
CA LEU A 65 16.49 1.30 0.47
C LEU A 65 17.88 1.93 0.59
N ARG A 66 18.67 1.91 -0.49
CA ARG A 66 19.98 2.59 -0.52
C ARG A 66 19.86 4.10 -0.31
N LYS A 67 18.83 4.72 -0.88
CA LYS A 67 18.54 6.14 -0.67
C LYS A 67 18.26 6.43 0.81
N ASP A 68 17.49 5.57 1.47
CA ASP A 68 17.16 5.70 2.89
C ASP A 68 18.38 5.50 3.79
N ILE A 69 19.22 4.51 3.48
CA ILE A 69 20.52 4.31 4.15
C ILE A 69 21.38 5.58 4.00
N ASN A 70 21.49 6.14 2.80
CA ASN A 70 22.25 7.36 2.56
C ASN A 70 21.69 8.57 3.33
N TYR A 71 20.36 8.73 3.41
CA TYR A 71 19.75 9.78 4.22
C TYR A 71 20.01 9.59 5.71
N PHE A 72 19.99 8.36 6.20
CA PHE A 72 20.32 8.05 7.58
C PHE A 72 21.78 8.38 7.90
N VAL A 73 22.72 7.91 7.09
CA VAL A 73 24.15 8.22 7.25
C VAL A 73 24.40 9.73 7.15
N ARG A 74 23.72 10.44 6.24
CA ARG A 74 23.81 11.90 6.16
C ARG A 74 23.40 12.58 7.47
N ARG A 75 22.34 12.12 8.13
CA ARG A 75 21.91 12.68 9.43
C ARG A 75 22.96 12.49 10.50
N ILE A 76 23.65 11.35 10.51
CA ILE A 76 24.77 11.10 11.44
C ILE A 76 25.92 12.07 11.15
N ARG A 77 26.36 12.17 9.88
CA ARG A 77 27.42 13.11 9.48
C ARG A 77 27.08 14.57 9.81
N LEU A 78 25.84 14.99 9.59
CA LEU A 78 25.40 16.34 9.95
C LEU A 78 25.46 16.58 11.45
N ARG A 79 25.01 15.60 12.25
CA ARG A 79 25.02 15.72 13.71
C ARG A 79 26.45 15.79 14.27
N ASP A 80 27.36 15.01 13.72
CA ASP A 80 28.79 15.09 14.04
C ASP A 80 29.41 16.43 13.60
N PHE A 81 29.10 16.87 12.38
CA PHE A 81 29.68 18.08 11.82
C PHE A 81 29.33 19.34 12.63
N PHE A 82 28.08 19.45 13.04
CA PHE A 82 27.54 20.55 13.84
C PHE A 82 27.55 20.24 15.35
N TYR A 83 28.24 19.19 15.79
CA TYR A 83 28.37 18.92 17.22
C TYR A 83 29.23 20.01 17.86
N ASP A 84 28.65 20.68 18.84
CA ASP A 84 29.31 21.69 19.66
C ASP A 84 28.89 21.41 21.12
N PRO A 85 29.83 21.05 22.01
CA PRO A 85 29.52 20.72 23.40
C PRO A 85 29.09 21.94 24.23
N ASP A 86 29.46 23.15 23.80
CA ASP A 86 29.16 24.40 24.50
C ASP A 86 27.93 25.13 23.92
N ALA A 87 27.33 24.57 22.86
CA ALA A 87 26.09 25.09 22.30
C ALA A 87 24.94 24.90 23.29
N VAL A 88 24.56 26.01 23.93
CA VAL A 88 23.24 26.16 24.57
C VAL A 88 22.15 25.97 23.52
N ASP A 89 21.08 25.25 23.86
CA ASP A 89 19.94 24.98 22.97
C ASP A 89 19.57 26.24 22.18
N ALA A 90 19.90 26.25 20.89
CA ALA A 90 19.73 27.44 20.07
C ALA A 90 18.26 27.85 20.07
N ASP A 91 17.99 29.12 20.35
CA ASP A 91 16.63 29.65 20.24
C ASP A 91 16.20 29.62 18.77
N PHE A 92 15.43 28.61 18.40
CA PHE A 92 14.91 28.43 17.05
C PHE A 92 13.67 29.31 16.77
N SER A 93 13.25 30.19 17.68
CA SER A 93 12.09 31.07 17.53
C SER A 93 12.15 31.96 16.27
N GLU A 94 13.34 32.38 15.88
CA GLU A 94 13.63 33.18 14.68
C GLU A 94 13.74 32.33 13.40
N THR A 95 13.67 31.00 13.48
CA THR A 95 13.84 30.13 12.31
C THR A 95 12.53 30.05 11.51
N PRO A 96 12.46 30.54 10.27
CA PRO A 96 11.22 30.50 9.49
C PRO A 96 10.76 29.05 9.26
N GLY A 97 9.48 28.79 9.56
CA GLY A 97 8.90 27.44 9.56
C GLY A 97 8.89 26.73 8.21
N PHE A 98 8.98 27.46 7.10
CA PHE A 98 8.96 26.91 5.74
C PHE A 98 10.27 27.20 5.00
N ARG A 99 11.24 26.29 5.16
CA ARG A 99 12.49 26.30 4.39
C ARG A 99 12.61 25.05 3.52
N LYS A 100 13.19 25.21 2.33
CA LYS A 100 13.56 24.07 1.48
C LYS A 100 14.56 23.20 2.23
N LYS A 101 14.34 21.88 2.26
CA LYS A 101 15.29 20.94 2.89
C LYS A 101 16.61 20.98 2.12
N SER A 102 17.72 21.20 2.84
CA SER A 102 19.05 21.18 2.26
C SER A 102 19.45 19.77 1.84
N SER A 103 20.02 19.63 0.63
CA SER A 103 20.69 18.43 0.13
C SER A 103 22.18 18.36 0.51
N TRP A 104 22.70 19.41 1.16
CA TRP A 104 24.11 19.50 1.54
C TRP A 104 24.50 18.37 2.50
N CYS A 105 25.72 17.85 2.33
CA CYS A 105 26.30 16.81 3.18
C CYS A 105 27.76 17.21 3.44
N PRO A 106 28.26 17.06 4.67
CA PRO A 106 29.69 17.18 4.95
C PRO A 106 30.53 16.26 4.06
N GLU A 107 31.78 16.64 3.85
CA GLU A 107 32.76 15.81 3.14
C GLU A 107 32.95 14.46 3.86
N LYS A 108 33.13 13.40 3.07
CA LYS A 108 33.34 12.05 3.60
C LYS A 108 34.72 11.94 4.25
N GLY A 109 34.84 11.11 5.27
CA GLY A 109 36.14 10.80 5.87
C GLY A 109 36.64 11.82 6.90
N ARG A 110 35.82 12.81 7.30
CA ARG A 110 36.10 13.66 8.48
C ARG A 110 36.28 12.81 9.75
N GLU A 111 35.43 11.79 9.92
CA GLU A 111 35.48 10.85 11.05
C GLU A 111 35.45 9.41 10.53
N ILE A 112 36.51 8.65 10.83
CA ILE A 112 36.71 7.30 10.31
C ILE A 112 35.69 6.33 10.91
N ALA A 113 35.32 6.50 12.19
CA ALA A 113 34.36 5.64 12.86
C ALA A 113 32.98 5.71 12.19
N ILE A 114 32.55 6.90 11.75
CA ILE A 114 31.27 7.09 11.05
C ILE A 114 31.28 6.40 9.68
N GLU A 115 32.38 6.51 8.94
CA GLU A 115 32.50 5.85 7.62
C GLU A 115 32.56 4.32 7.74
N ALA A 116 33.29 3.80 8.73
CA ALA A 116 33.32 2.37 9.04
C ALA A 116 31.93 1.86 9.43
N TYR A 117 31.21 2.58 10.29
CA TYR A 117 29.83 2.26 10.66
C TYR A 117 28.89 2.31 9.46
N ALA A 118 28.96 3.35 8.62
CA ALA A 118 28.10 3.49 7.44
C ALA A 118 28.26 2.30 6.48
N LYS A 119 29.51 1.86 6.25
CA LYS A 119 29.81 0.69 5.42
C LYS A 119 29.25 -0.59 6.04
N ALA A 120 29.53 -0.84 7.33
CA ALA A 120 29.05 -2.04 8.01
C ALA A 120 27.51 -2.09 8.07
N LEU A 121 26.85 -0.95 8.25
CA LEU A 121 25.40 -0.83 8.23
C LEU A 121 24.81 -1.18 6.86
N GLU A 122 25.37 -0.63 5.79
CA GLU A 122 24.91 -0.92 4.43
C GLU A 122 25.06 -2.42 4.12
N GLU A 123 26.22 -3.01 4.41
CA GLU A 123 26.47 -4.44 4.18
C GLU A 123 25.51 -5.33 4.99
N LYS A 124 25.28 -5.00 6.27
CA LYS A 124 24.35 -5.74 7.14
C LYS A 124 22.91 -5.67 6.64
N ILE A 125 22.42 -4.49 6.27
CA ILE A 125 21.07 -4.34 5.77
C ILE A 125 20.91 -5.08 4.43
N LEU A 126 21.80 -4.85 3.47
CA LEU A 126 21.69 -5.47 2.14
C LEU A 126 21.86 -6.99 2.17
N SER A 127 22.70 -7.54 3.05
CA SER A 127 22.82 -8.99 3.23
C SER A 127 21.56 -9.60 3.85
N SER A 128 20.95 -8.93 4.85
CA SER A 128 19.72 -9.42 5.49
C SER A 128 18.51 -9.43 4.55
N THR A 129 18.42 -8.46 3.62
CA THR A 129 17.29 -8.37 2.68
C THR A 129 17.20 -9.50 1.67
N LYS A 130 18.29 -10.25 1.46
CA LYS A 130 18.33 -11.42 0.58
C LYS A 130 17.75 -12.68 1.25
N GLN A 131 17.49 -12.63 2.56
CA GLN A 131 17.15 -13.79 3.36
C GLN A 131 15.69 -13.69 3.81
N GLY A 132 14.76 -14.31 3.07
CA GLY A 132 13.38 -14.44 3.51
C GLY A 132 12.42 -14.86 2.41
N LYS A 133 11.38 -15.62 2.79
CA LYS A 133 10.21 -15.83 1.93
C LYS A 133 9.29 -14.62 2.08
N ILE A 134 8.94 -13.98 0.96
CA ILE A 134 7.94 -12.92 0.95
C ILE A 134 6.54 -13.57 0.97
N TYR A 135 5.79 -13.32 2.04
CA TYR A 135 4.40 -13.79 2.14
C TYR A 135 3.46 -12.79 1.48
N ARG A 136 2.76 -13.25 0.44
CA ARG A 136 1.80 -12.42 -0.29
C ARG A 136 0.50 -12.36 0.50
N ASN A 137 -0.02 -11.16 0.71
CA ASN A 137 -1.30 -10.91 1.37
C ASN A 137 -2.45 -10.66 0.38
N LEU A 138 -2.22 -10.89 -0.92
CA LEU A 138 -3.21 -10.83 -2.00
C LEU A 138 -3.18 -12.11 -2.84
N THR A 139 -4.36 -12.60 -3.21
CA THR A 139 -4.54 -13.68 -4.18
C THR A 139 -4.13 -13.23 -5.59
N GLN A 140 -4.09 -14.16 -6.55
CA GLN A 140 -3.79 -13.83 -7.94
C GLN A 140 -4.90 -12.95 -8.55
N ASP A 141 -6.15 -13.22 -8.22
CA ASP A 141 -7.32 -12.50 -8.73
C ASP A 141 -7.38 -11.08 -8.14
N GLU A 142 -7.14 -10.92 -6.84
CA GLU A 142 -7.06 -9.60 -6.20
C GLU A 142 -5.90 -8.77 -6.77
N ARG A 143 -4.77 -9.39 -7.13
CA ARG A 143 -3.66 -8.70 -7.79
C ARG A 143 -3.99 -8.24 -9.21
N ARG A 144 -4.79 -9.03 -9.93
CA ARG A 144 -5.29 -8.63 -11.25
C ARG A 144 -6.27 -7.47 -11.10
N ALA A 145 -7.25 -7.60 -10.20
CA ALA A 145 -8.19 -6.55 -9.84
C ALA A 145 -7.49 -5.23 -9.46
N LEU A 146 -6.42 -5.29 -8.66
CA LEU A 146 -5.66 -4.09 -8.28
C LEU A 146 -5.06 -3.37 -9.50
N LYS A 147 -4.58 -4.12 -10.50
CA LYS A 147 -4.08 -3.53 -11.75
C LYS A 147 -5.23 -2.95 -12.57
N ASP A 148 -6.32 -3.70 -12.72
CA ASP A 148 -7.47 -3.30 -13.53
C ASP A 148 -8.11 -2.01 -12.98
N LEU A 149 -8.31 -1.94 -11.66
CA LEU A 149 -8.82 -0.74 -10.97
C LEU A 149 -7.84 0.44 -11.05
N ARG A 150 -6.52 0.21 -11.00
CA ARG A 150 -5.51 1.27 -11.12
C ARG A 150 -5.57 1.98 -12.48
N TYR A 151 -5.88 1.25 -13.54
CA TYR A 151 -5.94 1.80 -14.90
C TYR A 151 -7.35 2.18 -15.36
N ALA A 152 -8.37 1.90 -14.52
CA ALA A 152 -9.73 2.35 -14.75
C ALA A 152 -9.79 3.88 -14.72
N LYS A 153 -10.40 4.48 -15.75
CA LYS A 153 -10.59 5.94 -15.88
C LYS A 153 -12.06 6.34 -15.81
N ASP A 154 -12.91 5.34 -15.87
CA ASP A 154 -14.37 5.35 -15.88
C ASP A 154 -14.96 5.37 -14.46
N ILE A 155 -14.14 5.18 -13.43
CA ILE A 155 -14.60 5.11 -12.04
C ILE A 155 -13.70 5.88 -11.08
N VAL A 156 -14.30 6.33 -9.99
CA VAL A 156 -13.68 6.97 -8.84
C VAL A 156 -13.92 6.12 -7.60
N ILE A 157 -12.85 5.79 -6.87
CA ILE A 157 -12.89 4.97 -5.66
C ILE A 157 -12.57 5.86 -4.45
N LYS A 158 -13.46 5.91 -3.46
CA LYS A 158 -13.32 6.75 -2.26
C LYS A 158 -13.73 6.02 -0.98
N GLU A 159 -13.28 6.54 0.16
CA GLU A 159 -13.84 6.14 1.47
C GLU A 159 -15.30 6.60 1.55
N ALA A 160 -16.15 5.79 2.17
CA ALA A 160 -17.53 6.17 2.47
C ALA A 160 -17.56 7.29 3.54
N ASP A 161 -18.52 8.19 3.44
CA ASP A 161 -18.76 9.26 4.44
C ASP A 161 -19.11 8.66 5.82
N LYS A 162 -19.85 7.55 5.82
CA LYS A 162 -20.27 6.82 7.03
C LYS A 162 -19.95 5.35 6.92
N GLY A 163 -19.44 4.79 8.01
CA GLY A 163 -18.93 3.42 8.05
C GLY A 163 -17.60 3.31 7.31
N SER A 164 -16.74 2.38 7.70
CA SER A 164 -15.41 2.17 7.10
C SER A 164 -15.45 1.57 5.68
N GLY A 165 -16.53 1.80 4.94
CA GLY A 165 -16.78 1.23 3.63
C GLY A 165 -16.01 1.91 2.51
N VAL A 166 -16.01 1.27 1.35
CA VAL A 166 -15.45 1.80 0.10
C VAL A 166 -16.58 2.04 -0.87
N VAL A 167 -16.60 3.22 -1.50
CA VAL A 167 -17.60 3.59 -2.51
C VAL A 167 -16.92 3.68 -3.88
N VAL A 168 -17.55 3.06 -4.88
CA VAL A 168 -17.15 3.14 -6.29
C VAL A 168 -18.22 3.93 -7.04
N MET A 169 -17.83 4.95 -7.80
CA MET A 169 -18.71 5.88 -8.52
C MET A 169 -18.17 6.11 -9.93
N ASP A 170 -18.97 6.61 -10.86
CA ASP A 170 -18.52 7.12 -12.18
C ASP A 170 -18.29 8.66 -12.20
#